data_AF-A0A971WLD9-F1
#
_entry.id   AF-A0A971WLD9-F1
#
_cell.length_a   1.000
_cell.length_b   1.000
_cell.length_c   1.000
_cell.angle_alpha   90.00
_cell.angle_beta   90.00
_cell.angle_gamma   90.00
#
_symmetry.space_group_name_H-M   'P 1'
#
loop_
_entity.id
_entity.type
_entity.pdbx_description
1 polymer ?
#
loop_
_entity_poly.entity_id
_entity_poly.type
_entity_poly.pdbx_seq_one_letter_code
_entity_poly.pdbx_strand_id
1 'polypeptide(L)'
;MFEIEWDTESGGILLVNSSANGFSPPRPVFYEELDLLGFNEFWDYPKVEEPLLWNTGRRYYYKGKLVASAKGGGIFEKPKIKLEDGYKKLSLEPVNVKLMVEKNLEALEVLENEAIDFIQDTFKKYKDKVDQVIVSYSGGKDSQVVLDLVSRTLSPDDYIVIFTDTTMEIPPTYEMYEKTKEYYTSIYPNLKFYVARNEKHSLELWKVFGPPSR
;
A
#
# COMPACT_ATOMS: atom_id res chain seq x y z
N MET A 1 15.60 -5.74 10.07
CA MET A 1 14.61 -5.58 8.98
C MET A 1 14.74 -6.80 8.08
N PHE A 2 13.62 -7.49 7.84
CA PHE A 2 13.60 -8.72 7.05
C PHE A 2 13.95 -8.45 5.58
N GLU A 3 14.60 -9.41 4.95
CA GLU A 3 14.75 -9.50 3.50
C GLU A 3 13.59 -10.28 2.89
N ILE A 4 13.47 -10.23 1.55
CA ILE A 4 12.31 -10.79 0.85
C ILE A 4 12.76 -11.85 -0.15
N GLU A 5 12.09 -13.00 -0.13
CA GLU A 5 12.22 -14.07 -1.11
C GLU A 5 10.88 -14.39 -1.79
N TRP A 6 10.92 -15.04 -2.95
CA TRP A 6 9.72 -15.48 -3.65
C TRP A 6 9.20 -16.78 -3.06
N ASP A 7 7.90 -16.88 -2.84
CA ASP A 7 7.24 -18.14 -2.50
C ASP A 7 6.46 -18.68 -3.69
N THR A 8 6.95 -19.79 -4.25
CA THR A 8 6.27 -20.44 -5.38
C THR A 8 4.95 -21.09 -5.00
N GLU A 9 4.76 -21.43 -3.72
CA GLU A 9 3.56 -22.12 -3.25
C GLU A 9 2.37 -21.16 -3.13
N SER A 10 2.53 -20.05 -2.39
CA SER A 10 1.50 -19.00 -2.38
C SER A 10 1.49 -18.18 -3.67
N GLY A 11 2.58 -18.19 -4.44
CA GLY A 11 2.82 -17.25 -5.53
C GLY A 11 3.21 -15.85 -5.05
N GLY A 12 3.40 -15.67 -3.74
CA GLY A 12 3.68 -14.42 -3.07
C GLY A 12 5.15 -14.24 -2.67
N ILE A 13 5.35 -13.63 -1.51
CA ILE A 13 6.67 -13.34 -0.94
C ILE A 13 6.81 -13.90 0.48
N LEU A 14 8.04 -14.16 0.89
CA LEU A 14 8.41 -14.55 2.25
C LEU A 14 9.39 -13.55 2.87
N LEU A 15 9.19 -13.26 4.13
CA LEU A 15 10.08 -12.47 4.97
C LEU A 15 11.11 -13.40 5.61
N VAL A 16 12.39 -13.15 5.35
CA VAL A 16 13.50 -13.96 5.85
C VAL A 16 14.56 -13.10 6.53
N ASN A 17 15.29 -13.65 7.49
CA ASN A 17 16.30 -12.89 8.24
C ASN A 17 17.51 -12.48 7.39
N SER A 18 17.85 -13.28 6.37
CA SER A 18 18.92 -13.00 5.41
C SER A 18 18.68 -13.81 4.14
N SER A 19 18.86 -13.18 2.98
CA SER A 19 18.78 -13.79 1.67
C SER A 19 20.00 -13.42 0.83
N ALA A 20 20.56 -14.40 0.11
CA ALA A 20 21.60 -14.11 -0.87
C ALA A 20 21.04 -13.42 -2.14
N ASN A 21 19.73 -13.54 -2.38
CA ASN A 21 19.04 -13.08 -3.59
C ASN A 21 17.87 -12.13 -3.27
N GLY A 22 17.97 -11.40 -2.14
CA GLY A 22 16.97 -10.43 -1.74
C GLY A 22 16.70 -9.39 -2.83
N PHE A 23 15.44 -8.99 -2.96
CA PHE A 23 15.01 -7.99 -3.94
C PHE A 23 14.17 -6.90 -3.30
N SER A 24 14.03 -5.77 -3.99
CA SER A 24 13.22 -4.65 -3.51
C SER A 24 11.74 -5.04 -3.41
N PRO A 25 10.98 -4.52 -2.42
CA PRO A 25 9.58 -4.86 -2.23
C PRO A 25 8.77 -4.75 -3.53
N PRO A 26 8.20 -5.85 -4.03
CA PRO A 26 7.45 -5.84 -5.28
C PRO A 26 6.04 -5.28 -5.06
N ARG A 27 5.46 -4.70 -6.11
CA ARG A 27 4.06 -4.25 -6.11
C ARG A 27 3.16 -5.37 -6.63
N PRO A 28 2.01 -5.65 -6.00
CA PRO A 28 1.00 -6.53 -6.57
C PRO A 28 0.41 -5.96 -7.88
N VAL A 29 0.16 -6.84 -8.84
CA VAL A 29 -0.45 -6.51 -10.13
C VAL A 29 -1.80 -7.21 -10.23
N PHE A 30 -2.83 -6.43 -10.52
CA PHE A 30 -4.22 -6.87 -10.66
C PHE A 30 -4.60 -6.94 -12.14
N TYR A 31 -5.72 -7.60 -12.45
CA TYR A 31 -6.14 -7.81 -13.83
C TYR A 31 -6.42 -6.49 -14.57
N GLU A 32 -6.84 -5.42 -13.87
CA GLU A 32 -7.11 -4.11 -14.47
C GLU A 32 -5.85 -3.50 -15.09
N GLU A 33 -4.70 -3.68 -14.45
CA GLU A 33 -3.42 -3.24 -15.02
C GLU A 33 -3.03 -4.08 -16.23
N LEU A 34 -3.25 -5.40 -16.17
CA LEU A 34 -2.95 -6.30 -17.28
C LEU A 34 -3.81 -5.96 -18.50
N ASP A 35 -5.10 -5.68 -18.29
CA ASP A 35 -6.04 -5.22 -19.30
C ASP A 35 -5.58 -3.86 -19.89
N LEU A 36 -5.19 -2.91 -19.04
CA LEU A 36 -4.71 -1.59 -19.46
C LEU A 36 -3.46 -1.68 -20.35
N LEU A 37 -2.59 -2.66 -20.08
CA LEU A 37 -1.33 -2.87 -20.79
C LEU A 37 -1.45 -3.83 -21.98
N GLY A 38 -2.62 -4.43 -22.21
CA GLY A 38 -2.88 -5.32 -23.35
C GLY A 38 -2.33 -6.75 -23.17
N PHE A 39 -2.16 -7.22 -21.94
CA PHE A 39 -1.70 -8.60 -21.69
C PHE A 39 -2.73 -9.66 -22.09
N ASN A 40 -4.00 -9.30 -22.18
CA ASN A 40 -5.10 -10.15 -22.63
C ASN A 40 -4.93 -10.69 -24.07
N GLU A 41 -4.07 -10.07 -24.89
CA GLU A 41 -3.73 -10.58 -26.23
C GLU A 41 -2.78 -11.78 -26.19
N PHE A 42 -2.05 -11.97 -25.08
CA PHE A 42 -0.99 -12.96 -24.95
C PHE A 42 -1.28 -14.04 -23.89
N TRP A 43 -1.93 -13.65 -22.79
CA TRP A 43 -2.14 -14.48 -21.61
C TRP A 43 -3.62 -14.67 -21.31
N ASP A 44 -3.90 -15.76 -20.59
CA ASP A 44 -5.21 -16.02 -20.01
C ASP A 44 -5.14 -15.80 -18.50
N TYR A 45 -6.07 -15.04 -17.94
CA TYR A 45 -6.09 -14.73 -16.52
C TYR A 45 -7.49 -14.37 -16.01
N PRO A 46 -7.81 -14.74 -14.75
CA PRO A 46 -9.11 -14.48 -14.17
C PRO A 46 -9.26 -13.01 -13.75
N LYS A 47 -10.48 -12.47 -13.85
CA LYS A 47 -10.83 -11.13 -13.37
C LYS A 47 -11.33 -11.21 -11.93
N VAL A 48 -10.38 -11.26 -11.01
CA VAL A 48 -10.60 -11.42 -9.57
C VAL A 48 -9.96 -10.28 -8.78
N GLU A 49 -10.32 -10.14 -7.50
CA GLU A 49 -9.78 -9.08 -6.64
C GLU A 49 -8.36 -9.39 -6.16
N GLU A 50 -7.96 -10.66 -6.13
CA GLU A 50 -6.62 -11.06 -5.74
C GLU A 50 -5.57 -10.67 -6.78
N PRO A 51 -4.34 -10.34 -6.35
CA PRO A 51 -3.27 -10.07 -7.28
C PRO A 51 -2.88 -11.32 -8.06
N LEU A 52 -2.50 -11.14 -9.32
CA LEU A 52 -2.15 -12.22 -10.24
C LEU A 52 -0.64 -12.44 -10.36
N LEU A 53 0.13 -11.35 -10.21
CA LEU A 53 1.58 -11.35 -10.35
C LEU A 53 2.18 -10.13 -9.66
N TRP A 54 3.50 -10.02 -9.73
CA TRP A 54 4.26 -9.00 -9.04
C TRP A 54 5.03 -8.11 -10.02
N ASN A 55 5.20 -6.84 -9.68
CA ASN A 55 5.96 -5.88 -10.46
C ASN A 55 7.11 -5.29 -9.64
N THR A 56 8.30 -5.26 -10.24
CA THR A 56 9.44 -4.48 -9.74
C THR A 56 9.92 -3.56 -10.85
N GLY A 57 9.57 -2.27 -10.74
CA GLY A 57 9.87 -1.24 -11.73
C GLY A 57 9.11 -1.44 -13.04
N ARG A 58 9.73 -2.11 -14.02
CA ARG A 58 9.12 -2.43 -15.33
C ARG A 58 9.16 -3.92 -15.65
N ARG A 59 9.44 -4.75 -14.66
CA ARG A 59 9.58 -6.21 -14.77
C ARG A 59 8.44 -6.88 -14.03
N TYR A 60 7.85 -7.89 -14.67
CA TYR A 60 6.71 -8.64 -14.17
C TYR A 60 7.15 -10.06 -13.81
N TYR A 61 6.81 -10.47 -12.60
CA TYR A 61 7.23 -11.74 -12.00
C TYR A 61 6.02 -12.59 -11.64
N TYR A 62 5.99 -13.83 -12.12
CA TYR A 62 4.97 -14.81 -11.79
C TYR A 62 5.63 -16.01 -11.08
N LYS A 63 5.17 -16.32 -9.86
CA LYS A 63 5.77 -17.34 -8.98
C LYS A 63 7.31 -17.25 -8.92
N GLY A 64 7.81 -16.02 -8.76
CA GLY A 64 9.24 -15.69 -8.67
C GLY A 64 10.04 -15.66 -9.99
N LYS A 65 9.41 -15.98 -11.13
CA LYS A 65 10.10 -15.97 -12.43
C LYS A 65 9.74 -14.73 -13.23
N LEU A 66 10.74 -14.11 -13.85
CA LEU A 66 10.53 -12.99 -14.78
C LEU A 66 9.78 -13.51 -16.02
N VAL A 67 8.57 -13.01 -16.25
CA VAL A 67 7.71 -13.45 -17.36
C VAL A 67 7.52 -12.38 -18.43
N ALA A 68 7.60 -11.10 -18.05
CA ALA A 68 7.50 -9.99 -18.99
C ALA A 68 8.23 -8.74 -18.51
N SER A 69 8.47 -7.82 -19.43
CA SER A 69 8.92 -6.47 -19.13
C SER A 69 8.22 -5.44 -20.01
N ALA A 70 7.86 -4.30 -19.43
CA ALA A 70 7.36 -3.15 -20.18
C ALA A 70 8.54 -2.26 -20.62
N LYS A 71 8.55 -1.85 -21.90
CA LYS A 71 9.52 -0.92 -22.46
C LYS A 71 8.84 0.29 -23.09
N GLY A 72 9.48 1.44 -22.99
CA GLY A 72 8.89 2.71 -23.43
C GLY A 72 7.77 3.14 -22.47
N GLY A 73 6.73 3.75 -23.02
CA GLY A 73 5.61 4.29 -22.25
C GLY A 73 5.89 5.73 -21.81
N GLY A 74 5.01 6.63 -22.22
CA GLY A 74 5.02 8.03 -21.86
C GLY A 74 3.61 8.62 -21.97
N ILE A 75 3.47 9.94 -21.78
CA ILE A 75 2.17 10.63 -21.83
C ILE A 75 1.45 10.41 -23.18
N PHE A 76 2.23 10.27 -24.27
CA PHE A 76 1.71 10.17 -25.64
C PHE A 76 2.01 8.84 -26.33
N GLU A 77 2.68 7.89 -25.65
CA GLU A 77 3.08 6.62 -26.26
C GLU A 77 2.74 5.46 -25.33
N LYS A 78 2.03 4.46 -25.86
CA LYS A 78 1.73 3.23 -25.12
C LYS A 78 3.02 2.42 -24.89
N PRO A 79 3.20 1.82 -23.70
CA PRO A 79 4.32 0.91 -23.47
C PRO A 79 4.20 -0.32 -24.36
N LYS A 80 5.35 -0.87 -24.78
CA LYS A 80 5.44 -2.15 -25.50
C LYS A 80 5.80 -3.25 -24.51
N ILE A 81 5.04 -4.33 -24.52
CA ILE A 81 5.28 -5.49 -23.67
C ILE A 81 6.26 -6.43 -24.38
N LYS A 82 7.35 -6.77 -23.71
CA LYS A 82 8.27 -7.83 -24.11
C LYS A 82 8.07 -9.02 -23.19
N LEU A 83 7.60 -10.13 -23.76
CA LEU A 83 7.49 -11.41 -23.06
C LEU A 83 8.84 -12.13 -23.06
N GLU A 84 9.13 -12.84 -21.96
CA GLU A 84 10.31 -13.71 -21.89
C GLU A 84 10.05 -15.05 -22.62
N ASP A 85 11.12 -15.67 -23.11
CA ASP A 85 11.03 -16.92 -23.86
C ASP A 85 10.46 -18.05 -22.97
N GLY A 86 9.43 -18.73 -23.48
CA GLY A 86 8.68 -19.75 -22.74
C GLY A 86 7.38 -19.26 -22.10
N TYR A 87 7.14 -17.95 -22.02
CA TYR A 87 5.93 -17.36 -21.40
C TYR A 87 5.00 -16.66 -22.40
N LYS A 88 5.04 -17.06 -23.67
CA LYS A 88 4.21 -16.45 -24.73
C LYS A 88 2.71 -16.77 -24.62
N LYS A 89 2.36 -17.86 -23.93
CA LYS A 89 1.00 -18.29 -23.62
C LYS A 89 0.97 -18.78 -22.18
N LEU A 90 0.69 -17.88 -21.25
CA LEU A 90 0.67 -18.17 -19.83
C LEU A 90 -0.79 -18.11 -19.35
N SER A 91 -1.18 -19.09 -18.54
CA SER A 91 -2.41 -19.02 -17.75
C SER A 91 -2.03 -18.63 -16.33
N LEU A 92 -2.55 -17.52 -15.84
CA LEU A 92 -2.27 -17.02 -14.50
C LEU A 92 -3.27 -17.57 -13.50
N GLU A 93 -2.77 -17.93 -12.33
CA GLU A 93 -3.56 -18.22 -11.15
C GLU A 93 -3.38 -17.08 -10.14
N PRO A 94 -4.43 -16.72 -9.39
CA PRO A 94 -4.31 -15.69 -8.37
C PRO A 94 -3.32 -16.10 -7.27
N VAL A 95 -2.60 -15.12 -6.74
CA VAL A 95 -1.73 -15.30 -5.58
C VAL A 95 -2.59 -15.64 -4.37
N ASN A 96 -2.21 -16.69 -3.64
CA ASN A 96 -2.87 -17.05 -2.40
C ASN A 96 -2.39 -16.13 -1.27
N VAL A 97 -3.02 -14.95 -1.17
CA VAL A 97 -2.70 -13.92 -0.18
C VAL A 97 -2.86 -14.45 1.25
N LYS A 98 -3.88 -15.29 1.51
CA LYS A 98 -4.11 -15.87 2.83
C LYS A 98 -2.93 -16.73 3.27
N LEU A 99 -2.51 -17.68 2.42
CA LEU A 99 -1.35 -18.53 2.68
C LEU A 99 -0.07 -17.70 2.80
N MET A 100 0.11 -16.67 1.98
CA MET A 100 1.26 -15.77 2.08
C MET A 100 1.30 -15.06 3.44
N VAL A 101 0.17 -14.58 3.96
CA VAL A 101 0.10 -13.94 5.28
C VAL A 101 0.36 -14.97 6.38
N GLU A 102 -0.24 -16.16 6.31
CA GLU A 102 -0.04 -17.25 7.28
C GLU A 102 1.44 -17.63 7.42
N LYS A 103 2.16 -17.77 6.29
CA LYS A 103 3.59 -18.09 6.31
C LYS A 103 4.48 -16.99 6.86
N ASN A 104 4.03 -15.73 6.81
CA ASN A 104 4.79 -14.58 7.28
C ASN A 104 4.39 -14.12 8.69
N LEU A 105 3.47 -14.83 9.35
CA LEU A 105 2.86 -14.38 10.60
C LEU A 105 3.90 -14.09 11.69
N GLU A 106 4.83 -15.00 11.93
CA GLU A 106 5.88 -14.82 12.95
C GLU A 106 6.76 -13.59 12.67
N ALA A 107 7.13 -13.36 11.40
CA ALA A 107 7.93 -12.19 11.02
C ALA A 107 7.13 -10.89 11.16
N LEU A 108 5.84 -10.90 10.82
CA LEU A 108 4.94 -9.77 11.01
C LEU A 108 4.73 -9.45 12.48
N GLU A 109 4.61 -10.46 13.35
CA GLU A 109 4.51 -10.28 14.80
C GLU A 109 5.77 -9.60 15.38
N VAL A 110 6.96 -9.97 14.92
CA VAL A 110 8.20 -9.30 15.33
C VAL A 110 8.19 -7.83 14.92
N LEU A 111 7.86 -7.54 13.65
CA LEU A 111 7.78 -6.16 13.15
C LEU A 111 6.71 -5.34 13.87
N GLU A 112 5.58 -5.96 14.18
CA GLU A 112 4.48 -5.32 14.92
C GLU A 112 4.91 -4.96 16.34
N ASN A 113 5.53 -5.88 17.08
CA ASN A 113 6.00 -5.61 18.44
C ASN A 113 7.08 -4.52 18.45
N GLU A 114 8.04 -4.54 17.52
CA GLU A 114 9.03 -3.47 17.36
C GLU A 114 8.37 -2.10 17.13
N ALA A 115 7.31 -2.06 16.31
CA ALA A 115 6.58 -0.82 16.03
C ALA A 115 5.76 -0.34 17.26
N ILE A 116 5.13 -1.25 17.98
CA ILE A 116 4.39 -0.95 19.23
C ILE A 116 5.34 -0.36 20.27
N ASP A 117 6.48 -0.99 20.51
CA ASP A 117 7.49 -0.50 21.46
C ASP A 117 7.98 0.89 21.06
N PHE A 118 8.27 1.10 19.77
CA PHE A 118 8.69 2.39 19.24
C PHE A 118 7.62 3.48 19.46
N ILE A 119 6.35 3.18 19.22
CA ILE A 119 5.23 4.11 19.45
C ILE A 119 5.13 4.46 20.93
N GLN A 120 5.17 3.47 21.82
CA GLN A 120 5.09 3.70 23.27
C GLN A 120 6.23 4.56 23.79
N ASP A 121 7.46 4.26 23.39
CA ASP A 121 8.65 5.00 23.85
C ASP A 121 8.67 6.43 23.30
N THR A 122 8.27 6.60 22.04
CA THR A 122 8.13 7.93 21.44
C THR A 122 7.05 8.72 22.17
N PHE A 123 5.88 8.13 22.45
CA PHE A 123 4.81 8.78 23.19
C PHE A 123 5.27 9.20 24.59
N LYS A 124 5.85 8.29 25.38
CA LYS A 124 6.36 8.59 26.74
C LYS A 124 7.39 9.72 26.73
N LYS A 125 8.24 9.78 25.72
CA LYS A 125 9.31 10.79 25.60
C LYS A 125 8.80 12.20 25.31
N TYR A 126 7.68 12.32 24.60
CA TYR A 126 7.20 13.60 24.06
C TYR A 126 5.85 14.06 24.61
N LYS A 127 5.03 13.20 25.23
CA LYS A 127 3.68 13.56 25.70
C LYS A 127 3.62 14.80 26.60
N ASP A 128 4.64 15.03 27.42
CA ASP A 128 4.71 16.20 28.33
C ASP A 128 5.43 17.41 27.70
N LYS A 129 5.80 17.33 26.41
CA LYS A 129 6.54 18.36 25.67
C LYS A 129 5.78 18.92 24.48
N VAL A 130 4.59 18.38 24.20
CA VAL A 130 3.73 18.78 23.08
C VAL A 130 2.31 18.98 23.61
N ASP A 131 1.55 19.85 22.95
CA ASP A 131 0.15 20.07 23.34
C ASP A 131 -0.75 18.89 22.96
N GLN A 132 -0.43 18.21 21.86
CA GLN A 132 -1.25 17.13 21.31
C GLN A 132 -0.39 16.14 20.51
N VAL A 133 -0.69 14.85 20.65
CA VAL A 133 -0.16 13.81 19.76
C VAL A 133 -1.14 13.60 18.62
N ILE A 134 -0.61 13.58 17.39
CA ILE A 134 -1.39 13.52 16.17
C ILE A 134 -0.96 12.31 15.36
N VAL A 135 -1.95 11.52 14.94
CA VAL A 135 -1.79 10.52 13.88
C VAL A 135 -2.23 11.15 12.57
N SER A 136 -1.27 11.41 11.69
CA SER A 136 -1.56 11.92 10.35
C SER A 136 -2.10 10.80 9.47
N TYR A 137 -3.27 11.01 8.89
CA TYR A 137 -3.98 10.04 8.06
C TYR A 137 -4.16 10.56 6.64
N SER A 138 -3.84 9.76 5.63
CA SER A 138 -3.98 10.12 4.22
C SER A 138 -5.01 9.28 3.46
N GLY A 139 -5.62 8.28 4.11
CA GLY A 139 -6.46 7.29 3.42
C GLY A 139 -5.67 6.19 2.70
N GLY A 140 -4.33 6.24 2.74
CA GLY A 140 -3.47 5.22 2.16
C GLY A 140 -3.15 4.06 3.10
N LYS A 141 -2.66 2.95 2.54
CA LYS A 141 -2.32 1.71 3.27
C LYS A 141 -1.35 1.94 4.43
N ASP A 142 -0.33 2.79 4.24
CA ASP A 142 0.72 2.99 5.26
C ASP A 142 0.16 3.78 6.45
N SER A 143 -0.60 4.85 6.18
CA SER A 143 -1.28 5.61 7.23
C SER A 143 -2.36 4.79 7.95
N GLN A 144 -2.98 3.82 7.26
CA GLN A 144 -3.95 2.91 7.86
C GLN A 144 -3.28 1.98 8.87
N VAL A 145 -2.13 1.38 8.50
CA VAL A 145 -1.36 0.51 9.40
C VAL A 145 -0.83 1.31 10.60
N VAL A 146 -0.36 2.55 10.39
CA VAL A 146 0.08 3.41 11.50
C VAL A 146 -1.07 3.72 12.46
N LEU A 147 -2.25 4.09 11.96
CA LEU A 147 -3.43 4.34 12.79
C LEU A 147 -3.81 3.10 13.60
N ASP A 148 -3.81 1.94 12.93
CA ASP A 148 -4.12 0.67 13.58
C ASP A 148 -3.14 0.34 14.72
N LEU A 149 -1.84 0.43 14.46
CA LEU A 149 -0.80 0.20 15.47
C LEU A 149 -0.93 1.18 16.65
N VAL A 150 -1.13 2.48 16.37
CA VAL A 150 -1.30 3.48 17.42
C VAL A 150 -2.58 3.21 18.24
N SER A 151 -3.68 2.82 17.61
CA SER A 151 -4.94 2.51 18.30
C SER A 151 -4.86 1.31 19.23
N ARG A 152 -3.99 0.34 18.93
CA ARG A 152 -3.70 -0.82 19.78
C ARG A 152 -2.72 -0.49 20.91
N THR A 153 -1.99 0.63 20.79
CA THR A 153 -0.89 0.99 21.68
C THR A 153 -1.23 2.08 22.69
N LEU A 154 -1.97 3.11 22.27
CA LEU A 154 -2.28 4.30 23.08
C LEU A 154 -3.76 4.40 23.40
N SER A 155 -4.11 5.10 24.50
CA SER A 155 -5.51 5.40 24.80
C SER A 155 -6.10 6.30 23.70
N PRO A 156 -7.37 6.13 23.30
CA PRO A 156 -8.02 7.02 22.32
C PRO A 156 -8.11 8.48 22.78
N ASP A 157 -7.94 8.75 24.08
CA ASP A 157 -7.88 10.12 24.63
C ASP A 157 -6.48 10.77 24.50
N ASP A 158 -5.44 9.98 24.24
CA ASP A 158 -4.03 10.43 24.22
C ASP A 158 -3.61 11.01 22.86
N TYR A 159 -4.39 10.79 21.80
CA TYR A 159 -4.08 11.25 20.45
C TYR A 159 -5.33 11.62 19.67
N ILE A 160 -5.12 12.34 18.57
CA ILE A 160 -6.18 12.64 17.60
C ILE A 160 -5.74 12.21 16.20
N VAL A 161 -6.70 11.91 15.34
CA VAL A 161 -6.46 11.58 13.94
C VAL A 161 -6.76 12.81 13.09
N ILE A 162 -5.81 13.21 12.24
CA ILE A 162 -6.01 14.32 11.30
C ILE A 162 -5.90 13.80 9.88
N PHE A 163 -7.00 13.91 9.13
CA PHE A 163 -7.00 13.74 7.69
C PHE A 163 -6.67 15.07 7.00
N THR A 164 -5.58 15.10 6.24
CA THR A 164 -5.17 16.29 5.51
C THR A 164 -5.79 16.27 4.11
N ASP A 165 -6.85 17.04 3.93
CA ASP A 165 -7.59 17.08 2.69
C ASP A 165 -7.05 18.17 1.76
N THR A 166 -6.31 17.72 0.75
CA THR A 166 -5.72 18.57 -0.27
C THR A 166 -6.75 19.08 -1.29
N THR A 167 -7.97 18.54 -1.29
CA THR A 167 -8.98 18.67 -2.36
C THR A 167 -8.50 18.18 -3.73
N MET A 168 -7.44 17.37 -3.75
CA MET A 168 -6.91 16.67 -4.94
C MET A 168 -7.12 15.16 -4.85
N GLU A 169 -7.70 14.68 -3.76
CA GLU A 169 -7.89 13.25 -3.53
C GLU A 169 -8.98 12.69 -4.46
N ILE A 170 -8.82 11.43 -4.85
CA ILE A 170 -9.83 10.73 -5.62
C ILE A 170 -11.02 10.32 -4.72
N PRO A 171 -12.25 10.15 -5.27
CA PRO A 171 -13.43 9.80 -4.48
C PRO A 171 -13.24 8.61 -3.52
N PRO A 172 -12.55 7.51 -3.91
CA PRO A 172 -12.28 6.39 -3.00
C PRO A 172 -11.50 6.76 -1.73
N THR A 173 -10.63 7.79 -1.78
CA THR A 173 -9.89 8.25 -0.59
C THR A 173 -10.84 8.84 0.46
N TYR A 174 -11.83 9.61 0.02
CA TYR A 174 -12.85 10.17 0.91
C TYR A 174 -13.75 9.08 1.48
N GLU A 175 -14.16 8.11 0.66
CA GLU A 175 -14.93 6.96 1.11
C GLU A 175 -14.16 6.12 2.13
N MET A 176 -12.85 5.91 1.91
CA MET A 176 -11.99 5.20 2.85
C MET A 176 -11.87 5.96 4.17
N TYR A 177 -11.71 7.28 4.13
CA TYR A 177 -11.64 8.09 5.35
C TYR A 177 -12.92 7.97 6.19
N GLU A 178 -14.11 8.11 5.59
CA GLU A 178 -15.36 7.98 6.35
C GLU A 178 -15.54 6.56 6.91
N LYS A 179 -15.25 5.52 6.12
CA LYS A 179 -15.29 4.12 6.61
C LYS A 179 -14.34 3.89 7.78
N THR A 180 -13.11 4.39 7.70
CA THR A 180 -12.11 4.30 8.77
C THR A 180 -12.60 5.02 10.02
N LYS A 181 -13.06 6.26 9.87
CA LYS A 181 -13.60 7.05 10.98
C LYS A 181 -14.77 6.35 11.65
N GLU A 182 -15.74 5.86 10.89
CA GLU A 182 -16.89 5.09 11.42
C GLU A 182 -16.43 3.84 12.17
N TYR A 183 -15.53 3.05 11.57
CA TYR A 183 -15.01 1.84 12.19
C TYR A 183 -14.32 2.14 13.54
N TYR A 184 -13.35 3.05 13.57
CA TYR A 184 -12.61 3.32 14.81
C TYR A 184 -13.44 4.04 15.86
N THR A 185 -14.38 4.91 15.48
CA THR A 185 -15.28 5.54 16.46
C THR A 185 -16.31 4.56 17.04
N SER A 186 -16.68 3.51 16.30
CA SER A 186 -17.53 2.43 16.83
C SER A 186 -16.84 1.59 17.92
N ILE A 187 -15.51 1.43 17.83
CA ILE A 187 -14.69 0.68 18.80
C ILE A 187 -14.21 1.59 19.93
N TYR A 188 -13.84 2.83 19.59
CA TYR A 188 -13.28 3.84 20.48
C TYR A 188 -14.09 5.14 20.40
N PRO A 189 -15.22 5.26 21.14
CA PRO A 189 -16.12 6.41 21.03
C PRO A 189 -15.49 7.78 21.32
N ASN A 190 -14.40 7.80 22.10
CA ASN A 190 -13.68 9.03 22.45
C ASN A 190 -12.64 9.44 21.42
N LEU A 191 -12.28 8.58 20.46
CA LEU A 191 -11.25 8.88 19.47
C LEU A 191 -11.73 9.97 18.51
N LYS A 192 -10.97 11.06 18.42
CA LYS A 192 -11.37 12.23 17.63
C LYS A 192 -10.69 12.23 16.26
N PHE A 193 -11.52 12.42 15.24
CA PHE A 193 -11.10 12.62 13.85
C PHE A 193 -11.36 14.07 13.44
N TYR A 194 -10.36 14.69 12.81
CA TYR A 194 -10.46 16.03 12.25
C TYR A 194 -10.05 16.02 10.78
N VAL A 195 -10.66 16.91 10.01
CA VAL A 195 -10.27 17.17 8.62
C VAL A 195 -9.61 18.54 8.55
N ALA A 196 -8.34 18.56 8.18
CA ALA A 196 -7.61 19.77 7.86
C ALA A 196 -7.74 20.03 6.36
N ARG A 197 -8.56 21.02 5.98
CA ARG A 197 -8.81 21.40 4.57
C ARG A 197 -8.57 22.90 4.40
N ASN A 198 -7.99 23.30 3.26
CA ASN A 198 -7.94 24.71 2.88
C ASN A 198 -9.35 25.24 2.56
N GLU A 199 -9.62 26.51 2.85
CA GLU A 199 -10.90 27.15 2.49
C GLU A 199 -11.15 27.15 0.97
N LYS A 200 -10.08 27.27 0.18
CA LYS A 200 -10.13 27.26 -1.28
C LYS A 200 -9.85 25.88 -1.83
N HIS A 201 -10.62 25.50 -2.84
CA HIS A 201 -10.42 24.25 -3.58
C HIS A 201 -9.09 24.28 -4.38
N SER A 202 -8.47 23.13 -4.59
CA SER A 202 -7.20 22.92 -5.30
C SER A 202 -7.18 23.63 -6.65
N LEU A 203 -8.22 23.44 -7.46
CA LEU A 203 -8.44 24.12 -8.75
C LEU A 203 -8.39 25.66 -8.68
N GLU A 204 -8.78 26.27 -7.56
CA GLU A 204 -8.66 27.72 -7.37
C GLU A 204 -7.24 28.11 -6.97
N LEU A 205 -6.63 27.34 -6.07
CA LEU A 205 -5.25 27.53 -5.65
C LEU A 205 -4.29 27.43 -6.84
N TRP A 206 -4.54 26.53 -7.78
CA TRP A 206 -3.73 26.37 -8.99
C TRP A 206 -3.82 27.59 -9.93
N LYS A 207 -4.90 28.36 -9.89
CA LYS A 207 -4.99 29.63 -10.64
C LYS A 207 -4.08 30.71 -10.04
N VAL A 208 -3.73 30.60 -8.76
CA VAL A 208 -2.89 31.56 -8.04
C VAL A 208 -1.42 31.14 -8.07
N PHE A 209 -1.13 29.90 -7.68
CA PHE A 209 0.24 29.40 -7.50
C PHE A 209 0.76 28.56 -8.68
N GLY A 210 -0.12 28.20 -9.62
CA GLY A 210 0.16 27.21 -10.66
C GLY A 210 -0.20 25.78 -10.22
N PRO A 211 -0.36 24.84 -11.18
CA PRO A 211 -0.61 23.45 -10.86
C PRO A 211 0.65 22.79 -10.27
N PRO A 212 0.51 21.70 -9.49
CA PRO A 212 1.60 20.91 -8.94
C PRO A 212 2.31 20.16 -10.06
N SER A 213 3.19 20.84 -10.79
CA SER A 213 4.08 20.30 -11.84
C SER A 213 4.85 21.39 -12.61
N ARG A 214 5.02 22.60 -12.03
CA ARG A 214 6.04 23.54 -12.49
C ARG A 214 7.31 23.40 -11.67
#